data_AF-A0A132CED0-F1
#
_entry.id   AF-A0A132CED0-F1
#
_cell.length_a   1.000
_cell.length_b   1.000
_cell.length_c   1.000
_cell.angle_alpha   90.00
_cell.angle_beta   90.00
_cell.angle_gamma   90.00
#
_symmetry.space_group_name_H-M   'P 1'
#
loop_
_entity.id
_entity.type
_entity.pdbx_description
1 polymer ?
#
loop_
_entity_poly.entity_id
_entity_poly.type
_entity_poly.pdbx_seq_one_letter_code
_entity_poly.pdbx_strand_id
1 'polypeptide(L)' 'MLDRVEPQDSGPCRDVNYDPTILPDGIRPSGDPLLAARSAAYADSYLRRTSEEAGIPGAAHPLSEKR' A
#
# COMPACT_ATOMS: atom_id res chain seq x y z
N MET A 1 12.73 22.80 8.57
CA MET A 1 12.82 23.35 7.22
C MET A 1 12.65 22.20 6.25
N LEU A 2 11.91 22.36 5.15
CA LEU A 2 11.82 21.34 4.11
C LEU A 2 12.90 21.65 3.08
N ASP A 3 13.85 20.75 2.92
CA ASP A 3 15.02 20.97 2.05
C ASP A 3 14.78 20.51 0.61
N ARG A 4 13.79 19.63 0.37
CA ARG A 4 13.44 19.11 -0.95
C ARG A 4 12.02 18.53 -1.00
N VAL A 5 11.39 18.60 -2.17
CA VAL A 5 10.13 17.92 -2.51
C VAL A 5 10.28 17.30 -3.89
N GLU A 6 9.69 16.12 -4.09
CA GLU A 6 9.66 15.43 -5.38
C GLU A 6 8.23 14.99 -5.72
N PRO A 7 7.91 14.84 -7.02
CA PRO A 7 6.69 14.17 -7.44
C PRO A 7 6.62 12.74 -6.91
N GLN A 8 5.42 12.29 -6.55
CA GLN A 8 5.20 10.92 -6.10
C GLN A 8 5.46 9.92 -7.23
N ASP A 9 5.05 10.22 -8.46
CA ASP A 9 5.05 9.27 -9.60
C ASP A 9 6.45 8.84 -10.05
N SER A 10 7.47 9.68 -9.84
CA SER A 10 8.87 9.40 -10.20
C SER A 10 9.81 9.39 -9.00
N GLY A 11 9.26 9.63 -7.80
CA GLY A 11 10.01 9.74 -6.56
C GLY A 11 10.25 8.40 -5.88
N PRO A 12 11.15 8.37 -4.88
CA PRO A 12 11.50 7.14 -4.16
C PRO A 12 10.34 6.55 -3.34
N CYS A 13 9.33 7.35 -2.99
CA CYS A 13 8.16 6.90 -2.24
C CYS A 13 7.18 6.07 -3.09
N ARG A 14 7.33 6.08 -4.42
CA ARG A 14 6.48 5.31 -5.33
C ARG A 14 6.53 3.83 -4.96
N ASP A 15 7.70 3.20 -4.93
CA ASP A 15 7.78 1.74 -4.82
C ASP A 15 7.77 1.23 -3.37
N VAL A 16 7.25 2.04 -2.45
CA VAL A 16 7.08 1.71 -1.04
C VAL A 16 5.61 1.42 -0.74
N ASN A 17 5.36 0.33 0.00
CA ASN A 17 4.07 0.07 0.61
C ASN A 17 4.04 0.61 2.05
N TYR A 18 2.99 1.36 2.40
CA TYR A 18 2.84 2.01 3.70
C TYR A 18 1.77 1.32 4.55
N ASP A 19 2.08 0.12 5.07
CA ASP A 19 1.12 -0.65 5.85
C ASP A 19 0.91 -0.05 7.27
N PRO A 20 -0.33 0.32 7.66
CA PRO A 20 -0.61 0.91 8.97
C PRO A 20 -0.47 -0.06 10.16
N THR A 21 -0.20 -1.33 9.90
CA THR A 21 0.00 -2.38 10.91
C THR A 21 1.47 -2.77 11.10
N ILE A 22 2.37 -2.30 10.23
CA ILE A 22 3.81 -2.45 10.40
C ILE A 22 4.31 -1.32 11.30
N LEU A 23 4.66 -1.66 12.54
CA LEU A 23 4.90 -0.71 13.62
C LEU A 23 6.23 -1.02 14.32
N PRO A 24 6.94 0.00 14.83
CA PRO A 24 8.13 -0.21 15.64
C PRO A 24 7.78 -0.80 17.00
N ASP A 25 8.81 -1.29 17.69
CA ASP A 25 8.68 -1.79 19.04
C ASP A 25 8.04 -0.76 19.98
N GLY A 26 7.14 -1.23 20.83
CA GLY A 26 6.39 -0.39 21.78
C GLY A 26 5.10 0.21 21.24
N ILE A 27 4.80 0.08 19.93
CA ILE A 27 3.52 0.50 19.33
C ILE A 27 2.77 -0.75 18.83
N ARG A 28 1.45 -0.77 19.03
CA ARG A 28 0.60 -1.93 18.71
C ARG A 28 -0.62 -1.48 17.91
N PRO A 29 -1.11 -2.31 16.97
CA PRO A 29 -2.42 -2.10 16.37
C PRO A 29 -3.50 -2.02 17.46
N SER A 30 -4.48 -1.15 17.28
CA SER A 30 -5.68 -1.13 18.11
C SER A 30 -6.60 -2.32 17.75
N GLY A 31 -7.66 -2.53 18.54
CA GLY A 31 -8.72 -3.49 18.23
C GLY A 31 -9.73 -3.01 17.18
N ASP A 32 -9.41 -1.97 16.40
CA ASP A 32 -10.30 -1.44 15.38
C ASP A 32 -10.37 -2.41 14.16
N PRO A 33 -11.53 -2.97 13.83
CA PRO A 33 -11.67 -3.88 12.68
C PRO A 33 -11.32 -3.21 11.34
N LEU A 34 -11.44 -1.88 11.23
CA LEU A 34 -11.05 -1.16 10.01
C LEU A 34 -9.54 -1.15 9.81
N LEU A 35 -8.74 -1.28 10.87
CA LEU A 35 -7.29 -1.21 10.75
C LEU A 35 -6.74 -2.40 9.93
N ALA A 36 -7.28 -3.60 10.14
CA ALA A 36 -6.94 -4.77 9.34
C ALA A 36 -7.38 -4.61 7.87
N ALA A 37 -8.60 -4.10 7.64
CA ALA A 37 -9.10 -3.83 6.30
C ALA A 37 -8.23 -2.80 5.56
N ARG A 38 -7.69 -1.81 6.26
CA ARG A 38 -6.79 -0.79 5.69
C ARG A 38 -5.46 -1.37 5.24
N SER A 39 -4.86 -2.29 6.00
CA SER A 39 -3.64 -2.99 5.58
C SER A 39 -3.86 -3.74 4.26
N ALA A 40 -4.97 -4.49 4.16
CA ALA A 40 -5.35 -5.19 2.92
C ALA A 40 -5.54 -4.23 1.74
N ALA A 41 -6.21 -3.09 1.95
CA ALA A 41 -6.42 -2.08 0.91
C ALA A 41 -5.10 -1.44 0.42
N TYR A 42 -4.14 -1.21 1.33
CA TYR A 42 -2.81 -0.68 0.96
C TYR A 42 -2.00 -1.71 0.17
N ALA A 43 -2.05 -2.98 0.56
CA ALA A 43 -1.41 -4.07 -0.18
C ALA A 43 -1.97 -4.22 -1.61
N ASP A 44 -3.30 -4.20 -1.78
CA ASP A 44 -3.93 -4.24 -3.10
C ASP A 44 -3.51 -3.03 -3.94
N SER A 45 -3.56 -1.82 -3.39
CA SER A 45 -3.14 -0.60 -4.08
C SER A 45 -1.68 -0.67 -4.54
N TYR A 46 -0.78 -1.19 -3.69
CA TYR A 46 0.63 -1.36 -4.03
C TYR A 46 0.85 -2.35 -5.17
N LEU A 47 0.20 -3.52 -5.10
CA LEU A 47 0.28 -4.54 -6.14
C LEU A 47 -0.21 -4.00 -7.48
N ARG A 48 -1.35 -3.30 -7.49
CA ARG A 48 -1.90 -2.70 -8.71
C ARG A 48 -0.93 -1.74 -9.37
N ARG A 49 -0.46 -0.75 -8.61
CA ARG A 49 0.42 0.30 -9.14
C ARG A 49 1.77 -0.24 -9.62
N THR A 50 2.39 -1.15 -8.86
CA THR A 50 3.67 -1.74 -9.27
C THR A 50 3.52 -2.65 -10.49
N SER A 51 2.36 -3.29 -10.66
CA SER A 51 2.08 -4.14 -11.82
C SER A 51 1.75 -3.34 -13.07
N GLU A 52 1.06 -2.21 -12.93
CA GLU A 52 0.84 -1.23 -14.01
C GLU A 52 2.19 -0.73 -14.54
N GLU A 53 3.12 -0.37 -13.64
CA GLU A 53 4.48 0.05 -14.00
C GLU A 53 5.32 -1.07 -14.63
N ALA A 54 5.21 -2.30 -14.12
CA ALA A 54 5.94 -3.45 -14.67
C ALA A 54 5.35 -3.95 -16.01
N GLY A 55 4.19 -3.42 -16.43
CA GLY A 55 3.50 -3.88 -17.63
C GLY A 55 3.01 -5.33 -17.53
N ILE A 56 2.80 -5.84 -16.31
CA ILE A 56 2.37 -7.22 -16.06
C ILE A 56 0.84 -7.26 -16.04
N PRO A 57 0.17 -7.88 -17.03
CA PRO A 57 -1.28 -7.96 -17.06
C PRO A 57 -1.81 -8.86 -15.94
N GLY A 58 -2.80 -8.41 -15.17
CA GLY A 58 -3.63 -9.27 -14.33
C GLY A 58 -3.18 -9.51 -12.89
N ALA A 59 -2.10 -8.90 -12.40
CA ALA A 59 -1.76 -8.94 -10.98
C ALA A 59 -2.80 -8.21 -10.07
N ALA A 60 -3.62 -7.37 -10.69
CA ALA A 60 -4.72 -6.60 -10.11
C ALA A 60 -6.09 -7.30 -10.20
N HIS A 61 -6.15 -8.62 -10.02
CA HIS A 61 -7.44 -9.29 -9.80
C HIS A 61 -7.47 -9.84 -8.38
N PRO A 62 -7.88 -9.04 -7.37
CA PRO A 62 -8.51 -9.66 -6.21
C PRO A 62 -9.66 -10.47 -6.78
N LEU A 63 -9.70 -11.77 -6.45
CA LEU A 63 -10.83 -12.63 -6.71
C LEU A 63 -12.07 -11.84 -6.29
N SER A 64 -12.84 -11.36 -7.27
CA SER A 64 -14.12 -10.72 -7.05
C SER A 64 -14.91 -11.72 -6.22
N GLU A 65 -15.04 -11.43 -4.93
CA GLU A 65 -15.77 -12.29 -4.02
C GLU A 65 -17.18 -12.42 -4.59
N LYS A 66 -17.49 -13.61 -5.11
CA LYS A 66 -18.80 -13.99 -5.60
C LYS A 66 -19.81 -13.66 -4.51
N ARG A 67 -20.61 -12.62 -4.72
CA ARG A 67 -21.93 -12.48 -4.14
C ARG A 67 -22.96 -12.66 -5.24
#